data_AF-A0A2N2ZCJ2-F1
#
_entry.id   AF-A0A2N2ZCJ2-F1
#
_cell.length_a   1.000
_cell.length_b   1.000
_cell.length_c   1.000
_cell.angle_alpha   90.00
_cell.angle_beta   90.00
_cell.angle_gamma   90.00
#
_symmetry.space_group_name_H-M   'P 1'
#
loop_
_entity.id
_entity.type
_entity.pdbx_description
1 polymer ?
#
loop_
_entity_poly.entity_id
_entity_poly.type
_entity_poly.pdbx_seq_one_letter_code
_entity_poly.pdbx_strand_id
1 'polypeptide(L)'
;MPFYHSLGSIPPKRHTIFKKPDGSLYYEELFGTVGFEGMYSNLYHHHRPTQLKEIASKYSVAPKIARANNIQPYRLRGFEVSPENDFLQSRKIILTNSDCNIVLAAPKHATKDYFYKNTDSDELIFIHRGSGKLRTMLGNLTFSYGDYLLIPRGIIYQIEFDTEDNRLFIVESHRPIYTPKRYRNWFGQLLEHSPYCERDIRKPSELESHDEKGSFLIKTKKQNEIFDLVYATHPFDVIGYDGYNFPYAFSIHNFEPITGRIHQPPPVHQTFETDA
;
A
#
# COMPACT_ATOMS: atom_id res chain seq x y z
N MET A 1 -9.38 -3.12 -9.27
CA MET A 1 -9.31 -3.73 -10.61
C MET A 1 -8.43 -4.95 -10.50
N PRO A 2 -8.90 -6.17 -10.78
CA PRO A 2 -8.01 -7.31 -10.79
C PRO A 2 -7.28 -7.34 -12.15
N PHE A 3 -6.07 -6.80 -12.20
CA PHE A 3 -5.14 -7.07 -13.30
C PHE A 3 -4.08 -8.02 -12.79
N TYR A 4 -3.88 -9.13 -13.50
CA TYR A 4 -2.94 -10.15 -13.09
C TYR A 4 -1.51 -9.63 -13.21
N HIS A 5 -0.68 -10.01 -12.26
CA HIS A 5 0.74 -9.74 -12.28
C HIS A 5 1.50 -10.92 -11.70
N SER A 6 2.71 -11.12 -12.20
CA SER A 6 3.66 -12.10 -11.71
C SER A 6 5.06 -11.52 -11.80
N LEU A 7 5.87 -11.83 -10.80
CA LEU A 7 7.25 -11.39 -10.70
C LEU A 7 8.06 -12.46 -9.95
N GLY A 8 9.31 -12.67 -10.37
CA GLY A 8 10.20 -13.66 -9.76
C GLY A 8 9.97 -15.10 -10.26
N SER A 9 10.37 -16.08 -9.43
CA SER A 9 10.27 -17.51 -9.76
C SER A 9 9.06 -18.14 -9.10
N ILE A 10 8.20 -18.77 -9.90
CA ILE A 10 6.98 -19.44 -9.45
C ILE A 10 6.89 -20.86 -10.04
N PRO A 11 6.25 -21.83 -9.35
CA PRO A 11 5.99 -23.15 -9.91
C PRO A 11 4.93 -23.08 -11.03
N PRO A 12 4.91 -24.06 -11.97
CA PRO A 12 3.91 -24.09 -13.06
C PRO A 12 2.45 -24.21 -12.59
N LYS A 13 2.23 -24.70 -11.36
CA LYS A 13 0.93 -24.88 -10.72
C LYS A 13 1.03 -24.49 -9.25
N ARG A 14 0.07 -23.70 -8.77
CA ARG A 14 -0.13 -23.42 -7.33
C ARG A 14 -0.34 -24.71 -6.52
N HIS A 15 -0.01 -24.67 -5.24
CA HIS A 15 -0.17 -25.78 -4.30
C HIS A 15 0.60 -27.05 -4.70
N THR A 16 1.72 -26.89 -5.41
CA THR A 16 2.61 -27.98 -5.78
C THR A 16 3.99 -27.81 -5.16
N ILE A 17 4.79 -28.87 -5.21
CA ILE A 17 6.16 -28.84 -4.68
C ILE A 17 6.99 -27.84 -5.48
N PHE A 18 7.54 -26.84 -4.80
CA PHE A 18 8.50 -25.90 -5.37
C PHE A 18 9.84 -26.01 -4.62
N LYS A 19 10.86 -26.54 -5.31
CA LYS A 19 12.17 -26.83 -4.71
C LYS A 19 13.15 -25.68 -4.93
N LYS A 20 13.94 -25.41 -3.90
CA LYS A 20 15.18 -24.63 -3.98
C LYS A 20 16.27 -25.41 -4.72
N PRO A 21 17.33 -24.73 -5.21
CA PRO A 21 18.48 -25.39 -5.83
C PRO A 21 19.18 -26.43 -4.94
N ASP A 22 19.13 -26.25 -3.61
CA ASP A 22 19.71 -27.18 -2.62
C ASP A 22 18.82 -28.40 -2.32
N GLY A 23 17.64 -28.48 -2.95
CA GLY A 23 16.67 -29.57 -2.77
C GLY A 23 15.67 -29.36 -1.63
N SER A 24 15.83 -28.31 -0.81
CA SER A 24 14.82 -27.89 0.17
C SER A 24 13.61 -27.23 -0.52
N LEU A 25 12.59 -26.85 0.25
CA LEU A 25 11.34 -26.30 -0.30
C LEU A 25 11.24 -24.78 -0.09
N TYR A 26 10.68 -24.10 -1.08
CA TYR A 26 10.07 -22.79 -0.87
C TYR A 26 8.72 -22.95 -0.16
N TYR A 27 8.30 -21.94 0.58
CA TYR A 27 7.04 -21.94 1.32
C TYR A 27 5.99 -21.09 0.60
N GLU A 28 4.79 -21.62 0.40
CA GLU A 28 3.70 -20.89 -0.24
C GLU A 28 2.83 -20.18 0.80
N GLU A 29 2.50 -18.91 0.54
CA GLU A 29 1.52 -18.11 1.28
C GLU A 29 0.42 -17.63 0.33
N LEU A 30 -0.84 -17.92 0.66
CA LEU A 30 -1.99 -17.30 -0.01
C LEU A 30 -2.29 -15.96 0.67
N PHE A 31 -1.88 -14.87 0.03
CA PHE A 31 -2.07 -13.51 0.52
C PHE A 31 -3.35 -12.89 -0.07
N GLY A 32 -4.48 -13.12 0.62
CA GLY A 32 -5.82 -12.73 0.18
C GLY A 32 -6.47 -11.61 0.98
N THR A 33 -7.53 -11.03 0.40
CA THR A 33 -8.46 -10.12 1.06
C THR A 33 -9.81 -10.83 1.27
N VAL A 34 -10.56 -10.45 2.31
CA VAL A 34 -11.91 -10.98 2.59
C VAL A 34 -11.94 -12.53 2.60
N GLY A 35 -10.94 -13.14 3.24
CA GLY A 35 -10.79 -14.60 3.24
C GLY A 35 -10.43 -15.13 1.85
N PHE A 36 -11.33 -15.93 1.25
CA PHE A 36 -11.11 -16.58 -0.05
C PHE A 36 -11.96 -16.00 -1.19
N GLU A 37 -12.76 -14.96 -0.91
CA GLU A 37 -13.64 -14.34 -1.91
C GLU A 37 -13.00 -13.14 -2.62
N GLY A 38 -12.09 -12.44 -1.95
CA GLY A 38 -11.46 -11.24 -2.47
C GLY A 38 -10.30 -11.51 -3.43
N MET A 39 -9.60 -10.43 -3.80
CA MET A 39 -8.36 -10.54 -4.57
C MET A 39 -7.28 -11.18 -3.69
N TYR A 40 -6.47 -12.05 -4.30
CA TYR A 40 -5.33 -12.68 -3.65
C TYR A 40 -4.10 -12.72 -4.56
N SER A 41 -2.96 -12.96 -3.94
CA SER A 41 -1.72 -13.35 -4.60
C SER A 41 -1.13 -14.57 -3.90
N ASN A 42 -0.51 -15.49 -4.64
CA ASN A 42 0.29 -16.57 -4.07
C ASN A 42 1.74 -16.13 -4.02
N LEU A 43 2.34 -16.14 -2.84
CA LEU A 43 3.71 -15.75 -2.59
C LEU A 43 4.52 -17.01 -2.30
N TYR A 44 5.75 -17.07 -2.81
CA TYR A 44 6.68 -18.16 -2.54
C TYR A 44 7.89 -17.60 -1.81
N HIS A 45 8.16 -18.11 -0.61
CA HIS A 45 9.14 -17.57 0.33
C HIS A 45 10.35 -18.49 0.50
N HIS A 46 11.52 -17.91 0.73
CA HIS A 46 12.70 -18.65 1.17
C HIS A 46 12.52 -19.26 2.55
N HIS A 47 11.80 -18.59 3.45
CA HIS A 47 11.56 -19.04 4.81
C HIS A 47 10.06 -19.01 5.15
N ARG A 48 9.69 -19.46 6.36
CA ARG A 48 8.29 -19.39 6.76
C ARG A 48 7.97 -17.96 7.18
N PRO A 49 6.90 -17.34 6.65
CA PRO A 49 6.57 -15.93 6.94
C PRO A 49 6.09 -15.70 8.39
N THR A 50 5.93 -16.77 9.19
CA THR A 50 5.40 -16.72 10.56
C THR A 50 6.47 -16.74 11.66
N GLN A 51 7.76 -16.61 11.30
CA GLN A 51 8.88 -16.75 12.25
C GLN A 51 9.12 -15.47 13.07
N LEU A 52 8.26 -15.23 14.06
CA LEU A 52 8.41 -14.16 15.04
C LEU A 52 9.40 -14.55 16.14
N LYS A 53 10.38 -13.67 16.44
CA LYS A 53 11.29 -13.81 17.58
C LYS A 53 10.77 -13.14 18.83
N GLU A 54 10.29 -11.90 18.69
CA GLU A 54 9.99 -11.03 19.82
C GLU A 54 8.88 -10.02 19.49
N ILE A 55 8.08 -9.68 20.51
CA ILE A 55 7.20 -8.50 20.52
C ILE A 55 7.84 -7.51 21.49
N ALA A 56 8.60 -6.54 20.96
CA ALA A 56 9.49 -5.71 21.77
C ALA A 56 8.74 -4.59 22.51
N SER A 57 7.90 -3.84 21.79
CA SER A 57 7.19 -2.70 22.36
C SER A 57 5.88 -2.43 21.62
N LYS A 58 5.05 -1.56 22.19
CA LYS A 58 3.89 -1.00 21.49
C LYS A 58 3.61 0.43 21.93
N TYR A 59 3.01 1.21 21.03
CA TYR A 59 2.52 2.54 21.34
C TYR A 59 1.24 2.87 20.56
N SER A 60 0.39 3.72 21.12
CA SER A 60 -0.85 4.12 20.48
C SER A 60 -0.60 5.19 19.41
N VAL A 61 -1.24 4.99 18.27
CA VAL A 61 -1.39 5.98 17.19
C VAL A 61 -2.86 6.35 16.97
N ALA A 62 -3.71 6.07 17.97
CA ALA A 62 -5.13 6.39 17.90
C ALA A 62 -5.33 7.90 17.74
N PRO A 63 -6.25 8.32 16.84
CA PRO A 63 -6.54 9.73 16.67
C PRO A 63 -7.09 10.32 17.96
N LYS A 64 -6.52 11.45 18.38
CA LYS A 64 -7.06 12.24 19.50
C LYS A 64 -8.16 13.14 18.96
N ILE A 65 -9.41 12.83 19.32
CA ILE A 65 -10.57 13.60 18.85
C ILE A 65 -10.55 15.01 19.47
N ALA A 66 -10.20 16.01 18.66
CA ALA A 66 -10.19 17.41 19.08
C ALA A 66 -11.61 18.00 19.19
N ARG A 67 -12.52 17.58 18.29
CA ARG A 67 -13.92 18.01 18.23
C ARG A 67 -14.79 16.84 17.79
N ALA A 68 -15.58 16.28 18.72
CA ALA A 68 -16.54 15.23 18.40
C ALA A 68 -17.79 15.83 17.75
N ASN A 69 -18.36 15.14 16.75
CA ASN A 69 -19.65 15.46 16.12
C ASN A 69 -19.82 16.94 15.72
N ASN A 70 -18.81 17.50 15.09
CA ASN A 70 -18.80 18.91 14.69
C ASN A 70 -19.31 19.12 13.25
N ILE A 71 -20.18 20.12 13.07
CA ILE A 71 -20.76 20.51 11.77
C ILE A 71 -20.17 21.79 11.19
N GLN A 72 -19.27 22.47 11.93
CA GLN A 72 -18.70 23.73 11.47
C GLN A 72 -17.84 23.52 10.20
N PRO A 73 -18.01 24.36 9.16
CA PRO A 73 -17.16 24.30 7.98
C PRO A 73 -15.75 24.79 8.33
N TYR A 74 -14.73 23.97 8.06
CA TYR A 74 -13.33 24.33 8.26
C TYR A 74 -12.56 24.35 6.94
N ARG A 75 -11.64 25.31 6.83
CA ARG A 75 -10.54 25.27 5.86
C ARG A 75 -9.27 24.87 6.59
N LEU A 76 -8.85 23.62 6.41
CA LEU A 76 -7.62 23.10 7.02
C LEU A 76 -6.41 23.53 6.18
N ARG A 77 -5.37 24.03 6.84
CA ARG A 77 -4.10 24.42 6.20
C ARG A 77 -3.13 23.25 6.22
N GLY A 78 -3.41 22.23 5.42
CA GLY A 78 -2.68 20.95 5.48
C GLY A 78 -1.17 21.03 5.25
N PHE A 79 -0.71 22.01 4.46
CA PHE A 79 0.73 22.22 4.21
C PHE A 79 1.52 22.73 5.42
N GLU A 80 0.83 23.27 6.43
CA GLU A 80 1.44 23.77 7.66
C GLU A 80 1.72 22.64 8.67
N VAL A 81 1.41 21.38 8.35
CA VAL A 81 1.85 20.22 9.15
C VAL A 81 3.37 20.23 9.26
N SER A 82 3.85 20.20 10.50
CA SER A 82 5.27 20.25 10.80
C SER A 82 5.99 19.02 10.22
N PRO A 83 7.11 19.21 9.50
CA PRO A 83 7.94 18.11 9.06
C PRO A 83 8.52 17.33 10.24
N GLU A 84 8.62 16.01 10.11
CA GLU A 84 9.24 15.11 11.09
C GLU A 84 10.34 14.30 10.42
N ASN A 85 11.34 13.87 11.18
CA ASN A 85 12.44 13.07 10.66
C ASN A 85 11.97 11.69 10.17
N ASP A 86 11.04 11.07 10.90
CA ASP A 86 10.55 9.72 10.64
C ASP A 86 9.21 9.70 9.88
N PHE A 87 9.05 8.72 8.99
CA PHE A 87 7.84 8.57 8.18
C PHE A 87 6.58 8.35 9.01
N LEU A 88 6.60 7.43 9.97
CA LEU A 88 5.41 7.10 10.74
C LEU A 88 5.08 8.21 11.75
N GLN A 89 6.10 8.84 12.36
CA GLN A 89 5.90 9.99 13.24
C GLN A 89 5.35 11.22 12.51
N SER A 90 5.67 11.38 11.22
CA SER A 90 5.17 12.48 10.39
C SER A 90 3.67 12.43 10.11
N ARG A 91 3.04 11.25 10.24
CA ARG A 91 1.62 11.04 9.94
C ARG A 91 0.73 11.67 11.01
N LYS A 92 -0.06 12.66 10.61
CA LYS A 92 -1.05 13.34 11.46
C LYS A 92 -2.45 13.08 10.91
N ILE A 93 -3.29 12.37 11.66
CA ILE A 93 -4.70 12.16 11.33
C ILE A 93 -5.45 13.48 11.57
N ILE A 94 -6.05 14.04 10.52
CA ILE A 94 -6.76 15.32 10.58
C ILE A 94 -8.29 15.16 10.55
N LEU A 95 -8.79 14.09 9.94
CA LEU A 95 -10.21 13.72 9.92
C LEU A 95 -10.29 12.20 10.06
N THR A 96 -11.29 11.71 10.80
CA THR A 96 -11.46 10.29 11.10
C THR A 96 -12.94 9.97 11.29
N ASN A 97 -13.37 8.80 10.82
CA ASN A 97 -14.67 8.20 11.12
C ASN A 97 -14.52 6.67 11.22
N SER A 98 -15.63 5.93 11.18
CA SER A 98 -15.61 4.45 11.20
C SER A 98 -15.00 3.81 9.96
N ASP A 99 -14.91 4.56 8.86
CA ASP A 99 -14.70 4.02 7.52
C ASP A 99 -13.28 4.35 7.02
N CYS A 100 -12.77 5.53 7.33
CA CYS A 100 -11.43 5.94 6.94
C CYS A 100 -10.80 7.01 7.86
N ASN A 101 -9.48 7.15 7.72
CA ASN A 101 -8.72 8.30 8.21
C ASN A 101 -8.17 9.11 7.04
N ILE A 102 -8.27 10.43 7.15
CA ILE A 102 -7.52 11.37 6.31
C ILE A 102 -6.27 11.80 7.08
N VAL A 103 -5.11 11.52 6.51
CA VAL A 103 -3.81 11.69 7.14
C VAL A 103 -2.96 12.61 6.27
N LEU A 104 -2.29 13.56 6.91
CA LEU A 104 -1.27 14.38 6.28
C LEU A 104 0.10 13.98 6.83
N ALA A 105 1.11 13.94 5.98
CA ALA A 105 2.45 13.60 6.40
C ALA A 105 3.50 14.47 5.70
N ALA A 106 4.57 14.80 6.44
CA ALA A 106 5.70 15.59 5.96
C ALA A 106 7.03 14.95 6.42
N PRO A 107 7.40 13.77 5.91
CA PRO A 107 8.61 13.06 6.33
C PRO A 107 9.87 13.67 5.70
N LYS A 108 10.97 13.69 6.44
CA LYS A 108 12.29 14.09 5.91
C LYS A 108 13.14 12.92 5.46
N HIS A 109 13.10 11.80 6.18
CA HIS A 109 14.00 10.68 5.93
C HIS A 109 13.25 9.40 5.55
N ALA A 110 13.98 8.51 4.87
CA ALA A 110 13.54 7.18 4.50
C ALA A 110 13.39 6.26 5.73
N THR A 111 12.53 5.25 5.62
CA THR A 111 12.42 4.18 6.63
C THR A 111 13.52 3.13 6.40
N LYS A 112 14.73 3.36 6.93
CA LYS A 112 15.85 2.43 6.77
C LYS A 112 15.94 1.38 7.87
N ASP A 113 15.60 1.76 9.10
CA ASP A 113 15.86 0.94 10.30
C ASP A 113 14.73 -0.04 10.64
N TYR A 114 13.61 0.03 9.92
CA TYR A 114 12.45 -0.84 10.14
C TYR A 114 11.63 -1.02 8.87
N PHE A 115 10.83 -2.08 8.83
CA PHE A 115 9.77 -2.30 7.84
C PHE A 115 8.43 -1.91 8.45
N TYR A 116 7.47 -1.48 7.63
CA TYR A 116 6.13 -1.15 8.10
C TYR A 116 5.08 -2.08 7.49
N LYS A 117 4.08 -2.42 8.29
CA LYS A 117 2.93 -3.23 7.90
C LYS A 117 1.65 -2.64 8.49
N ASN A 118 0.73 -2.19 7.65
CA ASN A 118 -0.58 -1.74 8.11
C ASN A 118 -1.58 -2.90 8.03
N THR A 119 -2.12 -3.34 9.17
CA THR A 119 -3.15 -4.41 9.21
C THR A 119 -4.57 -3.88 9.39
N ASP A 120 -4.74 -2.56 9.54
CA ASP A 120 -6.04 -1.92 9.76
C ASP A 120 -6.70 -1.44 8.47
N SER A 121 -5.89 -1.11 7.46
CA SER A 121 -6.37 -0.35 6.30
C SER A 121 -5.62 -0.65 5.01
N ASP A 122 -6.31 -0.47 3.88
CA ASP A 122 -5.65 -0.13 2.62
C ASP A 122 -5.16 1.31 2.70
N GLU A 123 -3.99 1.61 2.16
CA GLU A 123 -3.41 2.94 2.15
C GLU A 123 -3.36 3.49 0.73
N LEU A 124 -3.95 4.65 0.50
CA LEU A 124 -3.78 5.43 -0.72
C LEU A 124 -2.93 6.67 -0.41
N ILE A 125 -1.65 6.64 -0.79
CA ILE A 125 -0.71 7.72 -0.56
C ILE A 125 -0.61 8.56 -1.83
N PHE A 126 -1.05 9.80 -1.80
CA PHE A 126 -0.85 10.78 -2.86
C PHE A 126 0.40 11.62 -2.59
N ILE A 127 1.31 11.64 -3.57
CA ILE A 127 2.58 12.36 -3.51
C ILE A 127 2.36 13.82 -3.95
N HIS A 128 2.14 14.70 -2.98
CA HIS A 128 1.96 16.12 -3.24
C HIS A 128 3.29 16.86 -3.42
N ARG A 129 4.35 16.40 -2.73
CA ARG A 129 5.75 16.81 -2.95
C ARG A 129 6.67 15.63 -2.65
N GLY A 130 7.78 15.58 -3.38
CA GLY A 130 8.79 14.55 -3.24
C GLY A 130 8.76 13.51 -4.35
N SER A 131 9.76 12.64 -4.33
CA SER A 131 9.93 11.48 -5.19
C SER A 131 10.74 10.43 -4.43
N GLY A 132 10.75 9.20 -4.94
CA GLY A 132 11.58 8.15 -4.38
C GLY A 132 11.10 6.75 -4.78
N LYS A 133 11.33 5.79 -3.88
CA LYS A 133 11.05 4.37 -4.10
C LYS A 133 10.27 3.77 -2.94
N LEU A 134 9.13 3.16 -3.25
CA LEU A 134 8.40 2.28 -2.34
C LEU A 134 8.94 0.85 -2.54
N ARG A 135 9.63 0.33 -1.54
CA ARG A 135 10.17 -1.04 -1.56
C ARG A 135 9.22 -1.96 -0.81
N THR A 136 8.81 -3.07 -1.41
CA THR A 136 7.82 -3.97 -0.80
C THR A 136 8.23 -5.42 -0.93
N MET A 137 7.62 -6.29 -0.12
CA MET A 137 7.81 -7.75 -0.25
C MET A 137 7.36 -8.32 -1.61
N LEU A 138 6.64 -7.53 -2.42
CA LEU A 138 6.14 -7.89 -3.75
C LEU A 138 6.84 -7.11 -4.88
N GLY A 139 7.99 -6.49 -4.60
CA GLY A 139 8.76 -5.68 -5.53
C GLY A 139 8.58 -4.18 -5.33
N ASN A 140 9.27 -3.41 -6.16
CA ASN A 140 9.50 -1.99 -5.95
C ASN A 140 8.71 -1.11 -6.91
N LEU A 141 8.31 0.07 -6.43
CA LEU A 141 7.64 1.10 -7.21
C LEU A 141 8.39 2.42 -7.08
N THR A 142 8.78 3.02 -8.20
CA THR A 142 9.23 4.41 -8.21
C THR A 142 8.04 5.35 -8.21
N PHE A 143 8.17 6.48 -7.50
CA PHE A 143 7.13 7.49 -7.41
C PHE A 143 7.70 8.89 -7.50
N SER A 144 6.82 9.81 -7.88
CA SER A 144 7.10 11.21 -8.12
C SER A 144 5.86 12.05 -7.83
N TYR A 145 6.00 13.38 -7.95
CA TYR A 145 4.89 14.30 -7.82
C TYR A 145 3.68 13.88 -8.65
N GLY A 146 2.49 13.93 -8.02
CA GLY A 146 1.23 13.59 -8.68
C GLY A 146 0.91 12.10 -8.71
N ASP A 147 1.79 11.25 -8.19
CA ASP A 147 1.52 9.82 -8.11
C ASP A 147 0.64 9.46 -6.92
N TYR A 148 -0.26 8.51 -7.13
CA TYR A 148 -0.95 7.74 -6.12
C TYR A 148 -0.24 6.40 -5.96
N LEU A 149 0.08 6.02 -4.72
CA LEU A 149 0.50 4.69 -4.35
C LEU A 149 -0.64 4.02 -3.61
N LEU A 150 -1.22 2.98 -4.21
CA LEU A 150 -2.15 2.12 -3.49
C LEU A 150 -1.38 0.95 -2.90
N ILE A 151 -1.45 0.82 -1.57
CA ILE A 151 -0.82 -0.24 -0.80
C ILE A 151 -1.93 -1.03 -0.10
N PRO A 152 -2.23 -2.25 -0.57
CA PRO A 152 -3.19 -3.11 0.09
C PRO A 152 -2.80 -3.41 1.54
N ARG A 153 -3.81 -3.60 2.39
CA ARG A 153 -3.62 -4.00 3.78
C ARG A 153 -2.72 -5.23 3.88
N GLY A 154 -1.80 -5.19 4.83
CA GLY A 154 -0.90 -6.28 5.19
C GLY A 154 0.38 -6.37 4.36
N ILE A 155 0.51 -5.58 3.29
CA ILE A 155 1.76 -5.48 2.53
C ILE A 155 2.85 -4.91 3.45
N ILE A 156 3.99 -5.59 3.50
CA ILE A 156 5.18 -5.13 4.21
C ILE A 156 5.98 -4.25 3.26
N TYR A 157 6.34 -3.04 3.70
CA TYR A 157 7.09 -2.10 2.88
C TYR A 157 8.06 -1.20 3.67
N GLN A 158 9.00 -0.62 2.93
CA GLN A 158 9.79 0.55 3.30
C GLN A 158 9.55 1.64 2.24
N ILE A 159 9.63 2.90 2.65
CA ILE A 159 9.53 4.04 1.75
C ILE A 159 10.81 4.87 1.84
N GLU A 160 11.40 5.13 0.67
CA GLU A 160 12.59 5.93 0.50
C GLU A 160 12.23 7.22 -0.25
N PHE A 161 12.83 8.32 0.19
CA PHE A 161 12.65 9.64 -0.41
C PHE A 161 13.99 10.15 -0.94
N ASP A 162 13.96 10.77 -2.11
CA ASP A 162 15.16 11.34 -2.73
C ASP A 162 15.61 12.65 -2.05
N THR A 163 14.69 13.33 -1.36
CA THR A 163 14.92 14.62 -0.69
C THR A 163 14.19 14.70 0.65
N GLU A 164 14.45 15.76 1.42
CA GLU A 164 13.77 16.02 2.70
C GLU A 164 12.45 16.83 2.57
N ASP A 165 12.14 17.40 1.40
CA ASP A 165 10.88 18.14 1.20
C ASP A 165 9.77 17.25 0.63
N ASN A 166 9.16 16.47 1.52
CA ASN A 166 8.04 15.59 1.16
C ASN A 166 6.73 16.10 1.76
N ARG A 167 5.64 15.96 0.98
CA ARG A 167 4.26 16.21 1.44
C ARG A 167 3.35 15.14 0.88
N LEU A 168 2.69 14.43 1.78
CA LEU A 168 1.85 13.30 1.44
C LEU A 168 0.43 13.54 1.95
N PHE A 169 -0.54 13.20 1.12
CA PHE A 169 -1.94 13.09 1.50
C PHE A 169 -2.31 11.62 1.48
N ILE A 170 -2.71 11.07 2.62
CA ILE A 170 -2.91 9.63 2.79
C ILE A 170 -4.35 9.38 3.20
N VAL A 171 -5.03 8.51 2.47
CA VAL A 171 -6.32 7.95 2.88
C VAL A 171 -6.05 6.54 3.39
N GLU A 172 -6.33 6.31 4.67
CA GLU A 172 -6.34 4.96 5.24
C GLU A 172 -7.79 4.48 5.25
N SER A 173 -8.15 3.57 4.35
CA SER A 173 -9.50 3.01 4.27
C SER A 173 -9.61 1.70 5.05
N HIS A 174 -10.58 1.59 5.95
CA HIS A 174 -10.87 0.35 6.67
C HIS A 174 -11.57 -0.71 5.80
N ARG A 175 -11.89 -0.37 4.55
CA ARG A 175 -12.32 -1.32 3.52
C ARG A 175 -11.41 -1.25 2.27
N PRO A 176 -11.39 -2.30 1.44
CA PRO A 176 -10.54 -2.32 0.27
C PRO A 176 -10.80 -1.15 -0.69
N ILE A 177 -9.75 -0.69 -1.36
CA ILE A 177 -9.83 0.36 -2.38
C ILE A 177 -9.70 -0.28 -3.77
N TYR A 178 -10.59 0.13 -4.67
CA TYR A 178 -10.65 -0.35 -6.04
C TYR A 178 -10.67 0.82 -7.04
N THR A 179 -10.60 0.48 -8.32
CA THR A 179 -11.03 1.42 -9.36
C THR A 179 -12.57 1.50 -9.38
N PRO A 180 -13.15 2.64 -9.78
CA PRO A 180 -14.59 2.83 -9.75
C PRO A 180 -15.34 1.78 -10.57
N LYS A 181 -16.44 1.26 -10.02
CA LYS A 181 -17.29 0.27 -10.71
C LYS A 181 -17.81 0.80 -12.05
N ARG A 182 -18.09 2.10 -12.13
CA ARG A 182 -18.56 2.77 -13.36
C ARG A 182 -17.59 2.70 -14.54
N TYR A 183 -16.29 2.52 -14.27
CA TYR A 183 -15.25 2.42 -15.29
C TYR A 183 -14.84 0.98 -15.56
N ARG A 184 -15.55 0.00 -14.98
CA ARG A 184 -15.26 -1.43 -15.17
C ARG A 184 -16.41 -2.14 -15.84
N ASN A 185 -16.08 -3.09 -16.71
CA ASN A 185 -17.05 -4.07 -17.17
C ASN A 185 -17.30 -5.16 -16.11
N TRP A 186 -18.19 -6.10 -16.43
CA TRP A 186 -18.52 -7.23 -15.55
C TRP A 186 -17.29 -8.09 -15.15
N PHE A 187 -16.29 -8.18 -16.02
CA PHE A 187 -15.07 -8.96 -15.81
C PHE A 187 -13.98 -8.18 -15.05
N GLY A 188 -14.23 -6.91 -14.72
CA GLY A 188 -13.30 -6.05 -13.99
C GLY A 188 -12.27 -5.32 -14.85
N GLN A 189 -12.32 -5.48 -16.18
CA GLN A 189 -11.52 -4.73 -17.16
C GLN A 189 -12.06 -3.30 -17.28
N LEU A 190 -11.17 -2.33 -17.53
CA LEU A 190 -11.59 -0.97 -17.78
C LEU A 190 -12.37 -0.85 -19.09
N LEU A 191 -13.37 0.04 -19.10
CA LEU A 191 -14.16 0.34 -20.28
C LEU A 191 -13.36 1.23 -21.24
N GLU A 192 -13.61 1.14 -22.55
CA GLU A 192 -12.94 1.97 -23.58
C GLU A 192 -13.14 3.49 -23.40
N HIS A 193 -14.16 3.90 -22.65
CA HIS A 193 -14.43 5.30 -22.32
C HIS A 193 -13.97 5.69 -20.90
N SER A 194 -13.25 4.80 -20.22
CA SER A 194 -12.66 5.11 -18.91
C SER A 194 -11.63 6.21 -19.09
N PRO A 195 -11.48 7.10 -18.10
CA PRO A 195 -10.52 8.20 -18.18
C PRO A 195 -9.06 7.76 -18.05
N TYR A 196 -8.79 6.47 -17.92
CA TYR A 196 -7.47 5.86 -17.88
C TYR A 196 -7.62 4.40 -18.28
N CYS A 197 -6.52 3.72 -18.59
CA CYS A 197 -6.49 2.31 -18.96
C CYS A 197 -5.49 1.53 -18.10
N GLU A 198 -5.44 0.21 -18.29
CA GLU A 198 -4.56 -0.68 -17.55
C GLU A 198 -3.07 -0.34 -17.74
N ARG A 199 -2.71 0.31 -18.85
CA ARG A 199 -1.31 0.70 -19.16
C ARG A 199 -0.83 1.84 -18.29
N ASP A 200 -1.74 2.64 -17.74
CA ASP A 200 -1.42 3.78 -16.88
C ASP A 200 -1.09 3.35 -15.44
N ILE A 201 -1.37 2.08 -15.12
CA ILE A 201 -1.10 1.49 -13.81
C ILE A 201 0.28 0.86 -13.81
N ARG A 202 1.19 1.45 -13.04
CA ARG A 202 2.55 0.94 -12.85
C ARG A 202 2.55 -0.13 -11.77
N LYS A 203 2.87 -1.35 -12.17
CA LYS A 203 2.99 -2.53 -11.30
C LYS A 203 4.37 -2.55 -10.66
N PRO A 204 4.57 -3.28 -9.54
CA PRO A 204 5.89 -3.47 -8.97
C PRO A 204 6.86 -4.04 -10.00
N SER A 205 8.08 -3.53 -9.99
CA SER A 205 9.21 -4.04 -10.75
C SER A 205 10.36 -4.31 -9.78
N GLU A 206 11.35 -5.13 -10.16
CA GLU A 206 12.49 -5.46 -9.29
C GLU A 206 12.03 -6.15 -7.99
N LEU A 207 12.01 -7.48 -7.98
CA LEU A 207 11.73 -8.25 -6.77
C LEU A 207 13.01 -8.43 -5.96
N GLU A 208 13.09 -7.76 -4.82
CA GLU A 208 14.09 -8.04 -3.80
C GLU A 208 13.76 -9.37 -3.10
N SER A 209 14.70 -10.31 -3.09
CA SER A 209 14.52 -11.62 -2.49
C SER A 209 15.74 -12.01 -1.67
N HIS A 210 15.59 -12.02 -0.35
CA HIS A 210 16.66 -12.25 0.60
C HIS A 210 16.46 -13.58 1.35
N ASP A 211 17.30 -14.58 1.07
CA ASP A 211 17.42 -15.82 1.88
C ASP A 211 18.31 -15.53 3.11
N GLU A 212 17.84 -14.66 4.00
CA GLU A 212 18.61 -14.15 5.14
C GLU A 212 17.87 -14.35 6.46
N LYS A 213 18.60 -14.89 7.45
CA LYS A 213 18.16 -14.98 8.85
C LYS A 213 18.85 -13.90 9.68
N GLY A 214 18.09 -13.28 10.56
CA GLY A 214 18.54 -12.11 11.32
C GLY A 214 17.48 -11.64 12.29
N SER A 215 17.60 -10.41 12.76
CA SER A 215 16.60 -9.76 13.60
C SER A 215 16.09 -8.53 12.85
N PHE A 216 14.89 -8.62 12.31
CA PHE A 216 14.31 -7.58 11.45
C PHE A 216 13.10 -6.96 12.12
N LEU A 217 13.17 -5.65 12.37
CA LEU A 217 12.08 -4.91 13.01
C LEU A 217 10.98 -4.60 11.99
N ILE A 218 9.76 -5.07 12.28
CA ILE A 218 8.54 -4.74 11.56
C ILE A 218 7.60 -3.99 12.49
N LYS A 219 7.39 -2.70 12.21
CA LYS A 219 6.38 -1.87 12.86
C LYS A 219 5.02 -2.23 12.26
N THR A 220 4.20 -2.94 13.03
CA THR A 220 2.89 -3.41 12.58
C THR A 220 1.78 -2.60 13.22
N LYS A 221 1.00 -1.88 12.41
CA LYS A 221 -0.20 -1.17 12.88
C LYS A 221 -1.37 -2.14 12.98
N LYS A 222 -1.97 -2.25 14.16
CA LYS A 222 -3.17 -3.03 14.45
C LYS A 222 -4.03 -2.32 15.49
N GLN A 223 -5.30 -2.11 15.18
CA GLN A 223 -6.29 -1.44 16.02
C GLN A 223 -5.79 -0.12 16.61
N ASN A 224 -5.19 0.73 15.76
CA ASN A 224 -4.60 2.01 16.18
C ASN A 224 -3.46 1.91 17.21
N GLU A 225 -2.84 0.75 17.37
CA GLU A 225 -1.55 0.58 18.04
C GLU A 225 -0.50 0.18 17.02
N ILE A 226 0.72 0.67 17.17
CA ILE A 226 1.89 0.15 16.46
C ILE A 226 2.62 -0.79 17.41
N PHE A 227 2.86 -2.01 16.95
CA PHE A 227 3.64 -3.04 17.62
C PHE A 227 5.00 -3.18 16.93
N ASP A 228 6.05 -3.20 17.73
CA ASP A 228 7.41 -3.49 17.28
C ASP A 228 7.64 -5.00 17.31
N LEU A 229 7.52 -5.65 16.14
CA LEU A 229 7.69 -7.09 15.98
C LEU A 229 9.07 -7.40 15.41
N VAL A 230 9.84 -8.28 16.02
CA VAL A 230 11.14 -8.72 15.50
C VAL A 230 11.02 -10.07 14.82
N TYR A 231 11.25 -10.12 13.52
CA TYR A 231 11.19 -11.33 12.71
C TYR A 231 12.57 -12.00 12.61
N ALA A 232 12.56 -13.33 12.46
CA ALA A 232 13.79 -14.13 12.37
C ALA A 232 14.43 -14.11 10.98
N THR A 233 13.73 -13.61 9.96
CA THR A 233 14.09 -13.65 8.55
C THR A 233 13.76 -12.33 7.88
N HIS A 234 14.47 -12.00 6.81
CA HIS A 234 14.29 -10.74 6.10
C HIS A 234 12.83 -10.63 5.59
N PRO A 235 12.10 -9.53 5.78
CA PRO A 235 10.69 -9.44 5.39
C PRO A 235 10.45 -9.42 3.87
N PHE A 236 11.50 -9.15 3.08
CA PHE A 236 11.49 -9.31 1.63
C PHE A 236 12.19 -10.63 1.25
N ASP A 237 11.62 -11.76 1.64
CA ASP A 237 12.13 -13.11 1.33
C ASP A 237 11.32 -13.85 0.26
N VAL A 238 10.47 -13.12 -0.47
CA VAL A 238 9.63 -13.65 -1.55
C VAL A 238 10.49 -13.85 -2.80
N ILE A 239 10.65 -15.09 -3.24
CA ILE A 239 11.39 -15.44 -4.47
C ILE A 239 10.55 -15.25 -5.74
N GLY A 240 9.24 -15.26 -5.58
CA GLY A 240 8.30 -14.96 -6.66
C GLY A 240 6.87 -14.96 -6.16
N TYR A 241 5.99 -14.36 -6.94
CA TYR A 241 4.55 -14.36 -6.68
C TYR A 241 3.75 -14.20 -7.96
N ASP A 242 2.47 -14.52 -7.86
CA ASP A 242 1.49 -14.21 -8.88
C ASP A 242 0.10 -13.95 -8.30
N GLY A 243 -0.69 -13.11 -8.97
CA GLY A 243 -2.08 -12.86 -8.59
C GLY A 243 -2.56 -11.44 -8.86
N TYR A 244 -3.45 -10.97 -8.00
CA TYR A 244 -4.25 -9.75 -8.19
C TYR A 244 -4.16 -8.77 -7.01
N ASN A 245 -3.58 -9.18 -5.88
CA ASN A 245 -3.45 -8.36 -4.68
C ASN A 245 -1.99 -7.95 -4.47
N PHE A 246 -1.63 -6.77 -4.93
CA PHE A 246 -0.28 -6.21 -4.85
C PHE A 246 -0.33 -4.68 -4.93
N PRO A 247 0.69 -3.97 -4.42
CA PRO A 247 0.73 -2.52 -4.47
C PRO A 247 0.93 -2.02 -5.90
N TYR A 248 0.41 -0.85 -6.24
CA TYR A 248 0.64 -0.24 -7.55
C TYR A 248 0.66 1.29 -7.49
N ALA A 249 1.25 1.89 -8.51
CA ALA A 249 1.28 3.34 -8.68
C ALA A 249 0.40 3.79 -9.86
N PHE A 250 -0.25 4.95 -9.74
CA PHE A 250 -0.99 5.60 -10.81
C PHE A 250 -0.70 7.11 -10.78
N SER A 251 -0.35 7.71 -11.92
CA SER A 251 -0.11 9.15 -11.97
C SER A 251 -1.40 9.91 -12.25
N ILE A 252 -1.65 11.00 -11.51
CA ILE A 252 -2.78 11.90 -11.80
C ILE A 252 -2.70 12.47 -13.23
N HIS A 253 -1.50 12.55 -13.80
CA HIS A 253 -1.26 13.03 -15.16
C HIS A 253 -1.73 12.06 -16.25
N ASN A 254 -2.01 10.80 -15.90
CA ASN A 254 -2.56 9.81 -16.81
C ASN A 254 -4.10 9.73 -16.74
N PHE A 255 -4.74 10.60 -15.97
CA PHE A 255 -6.19 10.70 -15.94
C PHE A 255 -6.67 11.68 -17.02
N GLU A 256 -7.35 11.17 -18.03
CA GLU A 256 -7.96 11.93 -19.13
C GLU A 256 -9.31 12.54 -18.69
N PRO A 257 -9.41 13.86 -18.53
CA PRO A 257 -10.65 14.48 -18.09
C PRO A 257 -11.77 14.28 -19.12
N ILE A 258 -12.88 13.69 -18.69
CA ILE A 258 -14.08 13.57 -19.52
C ILE A 258 -14.73 14.95 -19.62
N THR A 259 -14.72 15.53 -20.81
CA THR A 259 -15.31 16.85 -21.09
C THR A 259 -16.62 16.71 -21.85
N GLY A 260 -17.49 17.71 -21.73
CA GLY A 260 -18.77 17.77 -22.44
C GLY A 260 -19.19 19.21 -22.69
N ARG A 261 -20.27 19.41 -23.45
CA ARG A 261 -20.86 20.75 -23.67
C ARG A 261 -21.45 21.36 -22.40
N ILE A 262 -21.73 20.53 -21.40
CA ILE A 262 -22.19 20.94 -20.08
C ILE A 262 -21.14 20.58 -19.02
N HIS A 263 -21.16 21.30 -17.90
CA HIS A 263 -20.36 20.98 -16.73
C HIS A 263 -20.70 19.57 -16.25
N GLN A 264 -19.70 18.68 -16.24
CA GLN A 264 -19.88 17.31 -15.80
C GLN A 264 -19.90 17.26 -14.26
N PRO A 265 -20.74 16.41 -13.67
CA PRO A 265 -20.78 16.26 -12.22
C PRO A 265 -19.46 15.61 -11.73
N PRO A 266 -18.98 15.94 -10.51
CA PRO A 266 -17.70 15.48 -9.98
C PRO A 266 -17.39 13.98 -10.09
N PRO A 267 -18.36 13.04 -10.02
CA PRO A 267 -18.10 11.61 -10.19
C PRO A 267 -17.44 11.20 -11.52
N VAL A 268 -17.37 12.08 -12.53
CA VAL A 268 -16.58 11.79 -13.74
C VAL A 268 -15.06 11.89 -13.53
N HIS A 269 -14.63 12.46 -12.40
CA HIS A 269 -13.22 12.63 -12.02
C HIS A 269 -12.76 11.61 -10.97
N GLN A 270 -13.57 10.56 -10.71
CA GLN A 270 -13.26 9.56 -9.69
C GLN A 270 -12.12 8.65 -10.15
N THR A 271 -11.04 8.56 -9.39
CA THR A 271 -9.89 7.67 -9.71
C THR A 271 -9.93 6.36 -8.91
N PHE A 272 -10.42 6.44 -7.67
CA PHE A 272 -10.50 5.32 -6.73
C PHE A 272 -11.86 5.30 -6.04
N GLU A 273 -12.29 4.11 -5.62
CA GLU A 273 -13.56 3.87 -4.93
C GLU A 273 -13.35 2.87 -3.81
N THR A 274 -14.02 3.09 -2.68
CA THR A 274 -14.17 2.14 -1.60
C THR A 274 -15.63 2.16 -1.16
N ASP A 275 -16.13 1.04 -0.66
CA ASP A 275 -17.48 0.94 -0.10
C ASP A 275 -17.54 1.35 1.37
N ALA A 276 -16.40 1.77 1.93
CA ALA A 276 -16.25 2.31 3.27
C ALA A 276 -17.27 3.43 3.52
#